data_AF-A0A928PXQ2-F1
#
_entry.id   AF-A0A928PXQ2-F1
#
_cell.length_a   1.000
_cell.length_b   1.000
_cell.length_c   1.000
_cell.angle_alpha   90.00
_cell.angle_beta   90.00
_cell.angle_gamma   90.00
#
_symmetry.space_group_name_H-M   'P 1'
#
loop_
_entity.id
_entity.type
_entity.pdbx_description
1 polymer ?
#
loop_
_entity_poly.entity_id
_entity_poly.type
_entity_poly.pdbx_seq_one_letter_code
_entity_poly.pdbx_strand_id
1 'polypeptide(L)' 'MKTLRIILWIIICIIFLLGLLYFFTGSLEWFPTPEQQEKVKIASLIMMIVPAICGGILFFTRKNH' A
#
# COMPACT_ATOMS: atom_id res chain seq x y z
N MET A 1 -22.55 -7.45 -3.25
CA MET A 1 -21.75 -6.20 -3.08
C MET A 1 -21.01 -6.05 -1.74
N LYS A 2 -21.46 -6.66 -0.62
CA LYS A 2 -20.74 -6.55 0.67
C LYS A 2 -19.43 -7.36 0.67
N THR A 3 -19.45 -8.60 0.18
CA THR A 3 -18.28 -9.48 0.10
C THR A 3 -17.17 -8.93 -0.79
N LEU A 4 -17.52 -8.42 -1.99
CA LEU A 4 -16.55 -7.78 -2.90
C LEU A 4 -15.82 -6.59 -2.24
N ARG A 5 -16.55 -5.77 -1.46
CA ARG A 5 -15.95 -4.65 -0.73
C ARG A 5 -15.01 -5.11 0.38
N ILE A 6 -15.35 -6.18 1.08
CA ILE A 6 -14.46 -6.78 2.10
C ILE A 6 -13.17 -7.27 1.44
N ILE A 7 -13.26 -7.95 0.29
CA ILE A 7 -12.10 -8.42 -0.47
C ILE A 7 -11.22 -7.23 -0.90
N LEU A 8 -11.80 -6.15 -1.42
CA LEU A 8 -11.06 -4.94 -1.79
C LEU A 8 -10.35 -4.30 -0.60
N TRP A 9 -11.01 -4.24 0.57
CA TRP A 9 -10.39 -3.76 1.80
C TRP A 9 -9.21 -4.62 2.25
N ILE A 10 -9.33 -5.95 2.16
CA ILE A 10 -8.24 -6.87 2.48
C ILE A 10 -7.04 -6.62 1.56
N ILE A 11 -7.28 -6.48 0.25
CA ILE A 11 -6.21 -6.21 -0.73
C ILE A 11 -5.53 -4.87 -0.42
N ILE A 12 -6.30 -3.81 -0.15
CA ILE A 12 -5.79 -2.50 0.25
C ILE A 12 -4.88 -2.60 1.48
N CYS A 13 -5.31 -3.33 2.51
CA CYS A 13 -4.52 -3.53 3.72
C CYS A 13 -3.22 -4.29 3.43
N ILE A 14 -3.25 -5.34 2.60
CA ILE A 14 -2.06 -6.12 2.24
C ILE A 14 -1.05 -5.23 1.50
N ILE A 15 -1.50 -4.46 0.49
CA ILE A 15 -0.61 -3.56 -0.27
C ILE A 15 0.00 -2.50 0.65
N PHE A 16 -0.80 -1.93 1.55
CA PHE A 16 -0.31 -0.95 2.52
C PHE A 16 0.76 -1.54 3.45
N LEU A 17 0.52 -2.74 4.00
CA LEU A 17 1.48 -3.43 4.87
C LEU A 17 2.77 -3.80 4.13
N LEU A 18 2.67 -4.22 2.86
CA LEU A 18 3.84 -4.47 2.02
C LEU A 18 4.63 -3.18 1.80
N GLY A 19 3.97 -2.06 1.47
CA GLY A 19 4.62 -0.76 1.37
C GLY A 19 5.34 -0.39 2.67
N LEU A 20 4.69 -0.57 3.82
CA LEU A 20 5.27 -0.30 5.12
C LEU A 20 6.52 -1.15 5.39
N LEU A 21 6.46 -2.45 5.08
CA LEU A 21 7.59 -3.36 5.19
C LEU A 21 8.77 -2.88 4.33
N TYR A 22 8.55 -2.67 3.02
CA TYR A 22 9.57 -2.21 2.08
C TYR A 22 10.17 -0.86 2.45
N PHE A 23 9.40 0.04 3.07
CA PHE A 23 9.92 1.32 3.52
C PHE A 23 10.98 1.17 4.61
N PHE A 24 10.78 0.24 5.56
CA PHE A 24 11.72 -0.01 6.65
C PHE A 24 12.84 -0.98 6.28
N THR A 25 12.55 -2.03 5.51
CA THR A 25 13.56 -3.04 5.12
C THR A 25 14.40 -2.61 3.92
N GLY A 26 13.91 -1.64 3.13
CA GLY A 26 14.53 -1.26 1.87
C GLY A 26 14.34 -2.35 0.82
N SER A 27 15.39 -2.61 0.03
CA SER A 27 15.36 -3.58 -1.07
C SER A 27 15.34 -5.03 -0.59
N LEU A 28 14.75 -5.93 -1.39
CA LEU A 28 14.86 -7.39 -1.21
C LEU A 28 16.19 -7.97 -1.70
N GLU A 29 16.99 -7.16 -2.41
CA GLU A 29 18.32 -7.58 -2.84
C GLU A 29 19.26 -7.68 -1.65
N TRP A 30 20.13 -8.69 -1.67
CA TRP A 30 21.12 -8.93 -0.61
C TRP A 30 22.18 -7.81 -0.51
N PHE A 31 22.50 -7.15 -1.62
CA PHE A 31 23.48 -6.06 -1.70
C PHE A 31 22.94 -4.91 -2.55
N PRO A 32 21.96 -4.15 -2.04
CA PRO A 32 21.31 -3.11 -2.82
C PRO A 32 22.21 -1.87 -2.95
N THR A 33 22.25 -1.29 -4.15
CA THR A 33 22.92 -0.01 -4.38
C THR A 33 22.16 1.15 -3.72
N PRO A 34 22.83 2.28 -3.42
CA PRO A 34 22.16 3.46 -2.85
C PRO A 34 20.96 3.94 -3.68
N GLU A 35 21.07 3.94 -5.01
CA GLU A 35 19.98 4.33 -5.90
C GLU A 35 18.78 3.40 -5.81
N GLN A 36 19.00 2.09 -5.66
CA GLN A 36 17.92 1.13 -5.51
C GLN A 36 17.20 1.33 -4.18
N GLN A 37 17.93 1.62 -3.10
CA GLN A 37 17.31 1.90 -1.80
C GLN A 37 16.42 3.15 -1.84
N GLU A 38 16.85 4.21 -2.52
CA GLU A 38 16.06 5.42 -2.67
C GLU A 38 14.79 5.18 -3.51
N LYS A 39 14.93 4.46 -4.63
CA LYS A 39 13.78 4.09 -5.47
C LYS A 39 12.77 3.21 -4.70
N VAL A 40 13.25 2.26 -3.90
CA VAL A 40 12.37 1.41 -3.08
C VAL A 40 11.67 2.22 -2.00
N LYS A 41 12.33 3.20 -1.37
CA LYS A 41 11.68 4.12 -0.42
C LYS A 41 10.57 4.95 -1.07
N ILE A 42 10.80 5.46 -2.28
CA ILE A 42 9.79 6.21 -3.02
C ILE A 42 8.63 5.29 -3.43
N ALA A 43 8.92 4.10 -3.96
CA ALA A 43 7.91 3.13 -4.36
C ALA A 43 7.06 2.65 -3.18
N SER A 44 7.68 2.35 -2.04
CA SER A 44 6.98 1.98 -0.81
C SER A 44 6.09 3.09 -0.29
N LEU A 45 6.52 4.36 -0.38
CA LEU A 45 5.67 5.50 -0.03
C LEU A 45 4.41 5.56 -0.91
N ILE A 46 4.54 5.33 -2.21
CA ILE A 46 3.40 5.27 -3.15
C ILE A 46 2.47 4.10 -2.79
N MET A 47 3.04 2.93 -2.50
CA MET A 47 2.31 1.75 -2.05
C MET A 47 1.57 1.95 -0.72
N MET A 48 1.93 2.96 0.08
CA MET A 48 1.18 3.32 1.28
C MET A 48 0.12 4.39 1.00
N ILE A 49 0.44 5.42 0.21
CA ILE A 49 -0.47 6.55 -0.04
C ILE A 49 -1.67 6.14 -0.90
N VAL A 50 -1.44 5.41 -2.00
CA VAL A 50 -2.52 5.05 -2.94
C VAL A 50 -3.60 4.20 -2.28
N PRO A 51 -3.27 3.12 -1.54
CA PRO A 51 -4.29 2.33 -0.86
C PRO A 51 -5.00 3.12 0.26
N ALA A 52 -4.31 4.05 0.94
CA ALA A 52 -4.93 4.90 1.95
C ALA A 52 -6.02 5.81 1.34
N ILE A 53 -5.74 6.42 0.17
CA ILE A 53 -6.73 7.23 -0.56
C ILE A 53 -7.89 6.35 -1.04
N CYS A 54 -7.59 5.20 -1.66
CA CYS A 54 -8.62 4.26 -2.12
C CYS A 54 -9.51 3.77 -0.98
N GLY A 55 -8.93 3.45 0.17
CA GLY A 55 -9.64 3.07 1.39
C GLY A 55 -10.54 4.19 1.90
N GLY A 56 -10.05 5.44 1.92
CA GLY A 56 -10.85 6.61 2.24
C GLY A 56 -12.08 6.76 1.33
N ILE A 57 -11.90 6.66 0.00
CA ILE A 57 -12.99 6.72 -0.96
C ILE A 57 -14.00 5.58 -0.75
N LEU A 58 -13.52 4.34 -0.56
CA LEU A 58 -14.36 3.18 -0.24
C LEU A 58 -15.15 3.36 1.05
N PHE A 59 -14.59 4.07 2.04
CA PHE A 59 -15.29 4.41 3.27
C PHE A 59 -16.36 5.47 3.05
N PHE A 60 -16.08 6.55 2.33
CA PHE A 60 -17.06 7.60 2.07
C PHE A 60 -18.22 7.12 1.19
N THR A 61 -17.96 6.29 0.19
CA THR A 61 -19.02 5.66 -0.64
C THR A 61 -19.93 4.71 0.14
N ARG A 62 -19.50 4.20 1.31
CA ARG A 62 -20.39 3.47 2.23
C ARG A 62 -21.40 4.38 2.93
N LYS A 63 -21.00 5.61 3.28
CA LYS A 63 -21.84 6.53 4.06
C LYS A 63 -23.03 7.09 3.25
N ASN A 64 -22.93 7.09 1.92
CA ASN A 64 -23.98 7.61 1.02
C ASN A 64 -25.01 6.56 0.55
N HIS A 65 -25.00 5.35 1.12
CA HIS A 65 -25.96 4.27 0.87
C HIS A 65 -26.56 3.77 2.18
#